data_AF-A0A7I8ID00-F1
#
_entry.id   AF-A0A7I8ID00-F1
#
_cell.length_a   1.000
_cell.length_b   1.000
_cell.length_c   1.000
_cell.angle_alpha   90.00
_cell.angle_beta   90.00
_cell.angle_gamma   90.00
#
_symmetry.space_group_name_H-M   'P 1'
#
loop_
_entity.id
_entity.type
_entity.pdbx_description
1 polymer ?
#
loop_
_entity_poly.entity_id
_entity_poly.type
_entity_poly.pdbx_seq_one_letter_code
_entity_poly.pdbx_strand_id
1 'polypeptide(L)'
;MLLLPYLVRGRRKSLGRAFYVSSHCVTKCFPCICTAYFNDAQRQATKDAGVIAGLNVARIINEPTAAAIAYGLDKKGGEKNILVFDLGGGTFDVSILTIDNGVFEVLSTNGDTHLGGEDFDQRIMEYFIKLIKKKHGKDISKDYRALGKLRREAERAKRALSNQHQVRVEIESLYDGLDFSEPLTRAHHGTVKKAMEDAGLEKHQIDEIVLVGGSTRIPKVQQLLKDYFDGKEPNKGVNPDEAVAYGAAVQGSILSGEGGDETKDILLLDVAPLTLGIETVGGVMTKLIPRNTVIPTKKSQVFTTYQDQQTTVSIQVPLRILLKLRPTLQ
;
A
#
# COMPACT_ATOMS: atom_id res chain seq x y z
N MET A 1 -18.21 1.41 -8.55
CA MET A 1 -16.81 1.22 -8.11
C MET A 1 -16.56 -0.06 -7.30
N LEU A 2 -17.55 -0.71 -6.67
CA LEU A 2 -17.36 -1.90 -5.82
C LEU A 2 -17.36 -3.27 -6.55
N LEU A 3 -17.74 -3.31 -7.84
CA LEU A 3 -17.95 -4.58 -8.56
C LEU A 3 -16.66 -5.38 -8.79
N LEU A 4 -15.56 -4.71 -9.16
CA LEU A 4 -14.28 -5.36 -9.45
C LEU A 4 -13.59 -5.88 -8.17
N PRO A 5 -13.50 -5.12 -7.07
CA PRO A 5 -13.02 -5.64 -5.79
C PRO A 5 -13.85 -6.84 -5.29
N TYR A 6 -15.18 -6.80 -5.48
CA TYR A 6 -16.07 -7.92 -5.15
C TYR A 6 -15.76 -9.19 -5.95
N LEU A 7 -15.68 -9.10 -7.29
CA LEU A 7 -15.41 -10.25 -8.15
C LEU A 7 -14.05 -10.90 -7.84
N VAL A 8 -13.02 -10.08 -7.59
CA VAL A 8 -11.68 -10.56 -7.21
C VAL A 8 -11.74 -11.32 -5.88
N ARG A 9 -12.46 -10.80 -4.89
CA ARG A 9 -12.60 -11.44 -3.57
C ARG A 9 -13.46 -12.70 -3.61
N GLY A 10 -14.52 -12.71 -4.40
CA GLY A 10 -15.32 -13.91 -4.66
C GLY A 10 -14.47 -15.03 -5.25
N ARG A 11 -13.60 -14.71 -6.22
CA ARG A 11 -12.65 -15.67 -6.81
C ARG A 11 -11.59 -16.16 -5.81
N ARG A 12 -11.06 -15.28 -4.96
CA ARG A 12 -10.12 -15.70 -3.89
C ARG A 12 -10.78 -16.63 -2.87
N LYS A 13 -12.03 -16.35 -2.48
CA LYS A 13 -12.81 -17.22 -1.59
C LYS A 13 -13.07 -18.59 -2.23
N SER A 14 -13.38 -18.66 -3.52
CA SER A 14 -13.57 -19.94 -4.21
C SER A 14 -12.27 -20.75 -4.32
N LEU A 15 -11.14 -20.09 -4.62
CA LEU A 15 -9.80 -20.70 -4.58
C LEU A 15 -9.46 -21.27 -3.19
N GLY A 16 -9.67 -20.51 -2.11
CA GLY A 16 -9.43 -20.99 -0.75
C GLY A 16 -10.28 -22.20 -0.37
N ARG A 17 -11.55 -22.21 -0.79
CA ARG A 17 -12.44 -23.38 -0.60
C ARG A 17 -12.01 -24.60 -1.40
N ALA A 18 -11.45 -24.42 -2.59
CA ALA A 18 -10.96 -25.52 -3.41
C ALA A 18 -9.72 -26.19 -2.78
N PHE A 19 -8.90 -25.45 -2.04
CA PHE A 19 -7.72 -25.98 -1.35
C PHE A 19 -8.03 -26.65 0.00
N TYR A 20 -9.03 -26.17 0.75
CA TYR A 20 -9.47 -26.83 1.99
C TYR A 20 -10.50 -27.93 1.69
N VAL A 21 -10.05 -29.19 1.65
CA VAL A 21 -10.90 -30.41 1.52
C VAL A 21 -11.63 -30.73 2.85
N SER A 22 -12.21 -29.71 3.50
CA SER A 22 -12.96 -29.86 4.74
C SER A 22 -14.27 -29.11 4.61
N SER A 23 -15.35 -29.79 4.99
CA SER A 23 -16.77 -29.36 4.92
C SER A 23 -17.11 -28.10 5.73
N HIS A 24 -16.13 -27.34 6.19
CA HIS A 24 -16.31 -26.11 6.94
C HIS A 24 -16.34 -24.91 5.99
N CYS A 25 -17.48 -24.22 5.99
CA CYS A 25 -17.66 -22.96 5.28
C CYS A 25 -16.54 -21.99 5.73
N VAL A 26 -15.71 -21.49 4.79
CA VAL A 26 -14.73 -20.42 5.06
C VAL A 26 -15.50 -19.14 5.37
N THR A 27 -15.96 -19.00 6.62
CA THR A 27 -16.76 -17.88 7.13
C THR A 27 -16.27 -17.34 8.47
N LYS A 28 -15.34 -18.03 9.15
CA LYS A 28 -15.02 -17.72 10.56
C LYS A 28 -14.28 -16.39 10.75
N CYS A 29 -13.24 -16.08 9.99
CA CYS A 29 -12.48 -14.84 10.14
C CYS A 29 -11.64 -14.56 8.89
N PHE A 30 -11.84 -13.41 8.23
CA PHE A 30 -10.97 -13.00 7.11
C PHE A 30 -10.40 -11.60 7.40
N PRO A 31 -9.10 -11.49 7.71
CA PRO A 31 -8.45 -10.19 7.75
C PRO A 31 -8.40 -9.62 6.35
N CYS A 32 -8.98 -8.43 6.18
CA CYS A 32 -8.87 -7.69 4.93
C CYS A 32 -7.57 -6.89 4.93
N ILE A 33 -6.78 -7.05 3.88
CA ILE A 33 -5.58 -6.26 3.65
C ILE A 33 -5.98 -4.95 2.96
N CYS A 34 -5.39 -3.84 3.43
CA CYS A 34 -5.46 -2.52 2.82
C CYS A 34 -4.06 -1.87 2.82
N THR A 35 -3.80 -0.96 1.90
CA THR A 35 -2.60 -0.12 1.95
C THR A 35 -2.58 0.72 3.24
N ALA A 36 -1.39 1.06 3.74
CA ALA A 36 -1.28 1.83 4.98
C ALA A 36 -1.85 3.24 4.81
N TYR A 37 -1.65 3.86 3.64
CA TYR A 37 -2.07 5.23 3.36
C TYR A 37 -3.55 5.37 2.93
N PHE A 38 -4.36 4.30 2.95
CA PHE A 38 -5.80 4.42 2.69
C PHE A 38 -6.52 5.29 3.71
N ASN A 39 -7.35 6.20 3.19
CA ASN A 39 -8.31 6.96 3.99
C ASN A 39 -9.50 6.07 4.42
N ASP A 40 -10.35 6.59 5.31
CA ASP A 40 -11.48 5.84 5.86
C ASP A 40 -12.51 5.42 4.81
N ALA A 41 -12.80 6.27 3.82
CA ALA A 41 -13.73 5.92 2.77
C ALA A 41 -13.24 4.69 1.99
N GLN A 42 -11.92 4.63 1.71
CA GLN A 42 -11.28 3.48 1.08
C GLN A 42 -11.28 2.25 2.00
N ARG A 43 -10.98 2.40 3.30
CA ARG A 43 -11.01 1.30 4.28
C ARG A 43 -12.42 0.74 4.46
N GLN A 44 -13.42 1.59 4.58
CA GLN A 44 -14.82 1.18 4.71
C GLN A 44 -15.33 0.50 3.44
N ALA A 45 -15.07 1.08 2.26
CA ALA A 45 -15.41 0.43 1.00
C ALA A 45 -14.76 -0.95 0.87
N THR A 46 -13.54 -1.10 1.39
CA THR A 46 -12.82 -2.37 1.41
C THR A 46 -13.45 -3.37 2.39
N LYS A 47 -13.93 -2.92 3.55
CA LYS A 47 -14.72 -3.75 4.47
C LYS A 47 -16.02 -4.22 3.82
N ASP A 48 -16.75 -3.29 3.24
CA ASP A 48 -18.05 -3.53 2.61
C ASP A 48 -17.91 -4.54 1.45
N ALA A 49 -16.88 -4.42 0.62
CA ALA A 49 -16.58 -5.40 -0.42
C ALA A 49 -16.35 -6.82 0.12
N GLY A 50 -15.77 -6.96 1.32
CA GLY A 50 -15.61 -8.24 2.01
C GLY A 50 -16.95 -8.80 2.50
N VAL A 51 -17.78 -7.95 3.12
CA VAL A 51 -19.13 -8.34 3.58
C VAL A 51 -20.00 -8.77 2.40
N ILE A 52 -19.97 -8.03 1.29
CA ILE A 52 -20.71 -8.38 0.07
C ILE A 52 -20.24 -9.74 -0.49
N ALA A 53 -18.94 -10.06 -0.38
CA ALA A 53 -18.41 -11.39 -0.73
C ALA A 53 -18.78 -12.52 0.26
N GLY A 54 -19.58 -12.21 1.30
CA GLY A 54 -19.99 -13.13 2.35
C GLY A 54 -18.83 -13.54 3.24
N LEU A 55 -17.88 -12.64 3.50
CA LEU A 55 -16.77 -12.85 4.43
C LEU A 55 -17.04 -12.09 5.74
N ASN A 56 -16.71 -12.71 6.87
CA ASN A 56 -16.67 -12.02 8.15
C ASN A 56 -15.35 -11.24 8.27
N VAL A 57 -15.39 -9.93 8.01
CA VAL A 57 -14.21 -9.06 8.07
C VAL A 57 -13.95 -8.64 9.51
N ALA A 58 -13.16 -9.44 10.23
CA ALA A 58 -12.87 -9.23 11.64
C ALA A 58 -11.90 -8.07 11.91
N ARG A 59 -10.92 -7.87 11.03
CA ARG A 59 -9.94 -6.78 11.12
C ARG A 59 -9.50 -6.34 9.73
N ILE A 60 -9.18 -5.06 9.59
CA ILE A 60 -8.40 -4.54 8.47
C ILE A 60 -6.97 -4.39 8.93
N ILE A 61 -6.02 -4.96 8.19
CA ILE A 61 -4.58 -4.85 8.46
C ILE A 61 -3.91 -4.05 7.34
N ASN A 62 -2.94 -3.22 7.72
CA ASN A 62 -2.13 -2.49 6.75
C ASN A 62 -1.14 -3.45 6.07
N GLU A 63 -0.93 -3.29 4.76
CA GLU A 63 0.02 -4.06 3.96
C GLU A 63 1.43 -4.13 4.56
N PRO A 64 2.08 -3.00 4.90
CA PRO A 64 3.42 -3.04 5.45
C PRO A 64 3.48 -3.70 6.84
N THR A 65 2.41 -3.58 7.62
CA THR A 65 2.28 -4.25 8.92
C THR A 65 2.12 -5.76 8.76
N ALA A 66 1.34 -6.21 7.78
CA ALA A 66 1.23 -7.63 7.45
C ALA A 66 2.59 -8.18 6.96
N ALA A 67 3.29 -7.45 6.11
CA ALA A 67 4.62 -7.85 5.68
C ALA A 67 5.64 -7.90 6.83
N ALA A 68 5.54 -6.98 7.79
CA ALA A 68 6.35 -7.01 9.00
C ALA A 68 6.08 -8.26 9.85
N ILE A 69 4.82 -8.67 10.02
CA ILE A 69 4.46 -9.94 10.69
C ILE A 69 5.10 -11.12 9.95
N ALA A 70 5.01 -11.16 8.63
CA ALA A 70 5.61 -12.22 7.82
C ALA A 70 7.12 -12.29 7.96
N TYR A 71 7.78 -11.14 8.12
CA TYR A 71 9.22 -11.07 8.37
C TYR A 71 9.60 -11.46 9.81
N GLY A 72 8.83 -10.99 10.80
CA GLY A 72 9.19 -11.03 12.21
C GLY A 72 8.76 -12.29 12.95
N LEU A 73 7.88 -13.13 12.39
CA LEU A 73 7.34 -14.32 13.07
C LEU A 73 8.43 -15.26 13.60
N ASP A 74 9.46 -15.53 12.80
CA ASP A 74 10.55 -16.45 13.15
C ASP A 74 11.76 -15.73 13.78
N LYS A 75 11.70 -14.41 13.94
CA LYS A 75 12.84 -13.59 14.39
C LYS A 75 12.81 -13.47 15.91
N LYS A 76 13.69 -14.23 16.56
CA LYS A 76 13.97 -14.12 18.00
C LYS A 76 15.20 -13.23 18.22
N GLY A 77 15.13 -12.32 19.18
CA GLY A 77 16.23 -11.39 19.49
C GLY A 77 15.72 -10.04 20.05
N GLY A 78 16.65 -9.16 20.41
CA GLY A 78 16.32 -7.82 20.91
C GLY A 78 15.68 -6.90 19.87
N GLU A 79 15.35 -5.69 20.31
CA GLU A 79 14.71 -4.63 19.53
C GLU A 79 15.39 -4.40 18.18
N LYS A 80 14.59 -4.39 17.10
CA LYS A 80 15.05 -4.08 15.74
C LYS A 80 14.13 -3.10 15.05
N ASN A 81 14.72 -2.10 14.41
CA ASN A 81 14.02 -1.19 13.52
C ASN A 81 14.06 -1.72 12.09
N ILE A 82 12.88 -2.00 11.54
CA ILE A 82 12.72 -2.47 10.16
C ILE A 82 12.08 -1.37 9.31
N LEU A 83 12.53 -1.27 8.06
CA LEU A 83 11.87 -0.49 7.04
C LEU A 83 11.19 -1.44 6.06
N VAL A 84 9.87 -1.34 5.95
CA VAL A 84 9.09 -2.04 4.94
C VAL A 84 8.88 -1.09 3.77
N PHE A 85 9.41 -1.48 2.61
CA PHE A 85 9.26 -0.76 1.35
C PHE A 85 8.31 -1.55 0.45
N ASP A 86 7.06 -1.10 0.37
CA ASP A 86 6.02 -1.72 -0.44
C ASP A 86 5.79 -0.90 -1.73
N LEU A 87 6.17 -1.47 -2.87
CA LEU A 87 5.91 -0.87 -4.17
C LEU A 87 5.10 -1.86 -5.02
N GLY A 88 3.80 -1.66 -5.01
CA GLY A 88 2.82 -2.48 -5.70
C GLY A 88 2.57 -2.06 -7.15
N GLY A 89 1.41 -2.48 -7.66
CA GLY A 89 0.96 -2.18 -9.03
C GLY A 89 0.41 -0.76 -9.20
N GLY A 90 -0.12 -0.14 -8.16
CA GLY A 90 -0.67 1.22 -8.21
C GLY A 90 -0.55 2.01 -6.92
N THR A 91 0.07 1.43 -5.88
CA THR A 91 0.25 2.03 -4.57
C THR A 91 1.69 1.82 -4.12
N PHE A 92 2.18 2.81 -3.36
CA PHE A 92 3.50 2.83 -2.79
C PHE A 92 3.39 3.20 -1.33
N ASP A 93 3.91 2.37 -0.43
CA ASP A 93 3.92 2.60 1.00
C ASP A 93 5.33 2.33 1.56
N VAL A 94 5.78 3.19 2.47
CA VAL A 94 6.98 2.98 3.28
C VAL A 94 6.55 3.08 4.72
N SER A 95 6.85 2.04 5.49
CA SER A 95 6.61 2.06 6.93
C SER A 95 7.87 1.69 7.68
N ILE A 96 8.09 2.37 8.80
CA ILE A 96 9.17 2.07 9.72
C ILE A 96 8.50 1.45 10.95
N LEU A 97 8.95 0.27 11.33
CA LEU A 97 8.42 -0.47 12.46
C LEU A 97 9.55 -0.89 13.39
N THR A 98 9.25 -0.91 14.68
CA THR A 98 10.09 -1.55 15.69
C THR A 98 9.51 -2.91 16.02
N ILE A 99 10.36 -3.94 15.97
CA ILE A 99 10.02 -5.30 16.37
C ILE A 99 10.81 -5.63 17.63
N ASP A 100 10.09 -5.97 18.70
CA ASP A 100 10.66 -6.45 19.95
C ASP A 100 9.86 -7.65 20.46
N ASN A 101 10.45 -8.86 20.37
CA ASN A 101 9.91 -10.09 20.95
C ASN A 101 8.40 -10.33 20.72
N GLY A 102 7.93 -10.17 19.47
CA GLY A 102 6.52 -10.35 19.10
C GLY A 102 5.66 -9.09 19.20
N VAL A 103 6.21 -7.99 19.74
CA VAL A 103 5.60 -6.66 19.67
C VAL A 103 6.02 -5.99 18.38
N PHE A 104 5.05 -5.58 17.58
CA PHE A 104 5.23 -4.85 16.32
C PHE A 104 4.65 -3.44 16.49
N GLU A 105 5.51 -2.44 16.59
CA GLU A 105 5.11 -1.03 16.71
C GLU A 105 5.42 -0.28 15.41
N VAL A 106 4.40 0.30 14.78
CA VAL A 106 4.58 1.17 13.62
C VAL A 106 5.01 2.56 14.11
N LEU A 107 6.23 2.99 13.82
CA LEU A 107 6.72 4.31 14.20
C LEU A 107 6.23 5.39 13.22
N SER A 108 6.33 5.10 11.93
CA SER A 108 5.87 6.02 10.90
C SER A 108 5.40 5.26 9.67
N THR A 109 4.44 5.85 8.96
CA THR A 109 4.02 5.38 7.64
C THR A 109 3.85 6.57 6.70
N ASN A 110 4.33 6.41 5.47
CA ASN A 110 4.22 7.40 4.41
C ASN A 110 4.03 6.68 3.07
N GLY A 111 3.51 7.35 2.07
CA GLY A 111 3.22 6.67 0.81
C GLY A 111 2.49 7.55 -0.20
N ASP A 112 2.23 6.95 -1.35
CA ASP A 112 1.43 7.50 -2.41
C ASP A 112 0.46 6.41 -2.92
N THR A 113 -0.84 6.68 -2.77
CA THR A 113 -1.91 5.75 -3.16
C THR A 113 -2.17 5.70 -4.67
N HIS A 114 -1.45 6.52 -5.44
CA HIS A 114 -1.54 6.60 -6.90
C HIS A 114 -0.13 6.56 -7.53
N LEU A 115 0.77 5.76 -6.96
CA LEU A 115 2.10 5.53 -7.46
C LEU A 115 2.41 4.04 -7.44
N GLY A 116 2.61 3.41 -8.58
CA GLY A 116 3.06 2.03 -8.66
C GLY A 116 3.48 1.57 -10.05
N GLY A 117 3.46 0.26 -10.24
CA GLY A 117 3.71 -0.44 -11.50
C GLY A 117 3.10 0.23 -12.74
N GLU A 118 1.84 0.66 -12.64
CA GLU A 118 1.05 1.22 -13.74
C GLU A 118 1.52 2.62 -14.15
N ASP A 119 2.01 3.44 -13.22
CA ASP A 119 2.58 4.75 -13.53
C ASP A 119 3.90 4.63 -14.32
N PHE A 120 4.69 3.61 -14.01
CA PHE A 120 5.88 3.29 -14.80
C PHE A 120 5.49 2.87 -16.22
N ASP A 121 4.45 2.05 -16.37
CA ASP A 121 3.94 1.63 -17.68
C ASP A 121 3.42 2.83 -18.46
N GLN A 122 2.67 3.72 -17.81
CA GLN A 122 2.15 4.94 -18.41
C GLN A 122 3.26 5.88 -18.89
N ARG A 123 4.33 6.07 -18.11
CA ARG A 123 5.49 6.89 -18.52
C ARG A 123 6.24 6.28 -19.72
N ILE A 124 6.37 4.95 -19.75
CA ILE A 124 6.94 4.22 -20.89
C ILE A 124 6.05 4.41 -22.13
N MET A 125 4.73 4.28 -21.97
CA MET A 125 3.77 4.51 -23.05
C MET A 125 3.86 5.94 -23.59
N GLU A 126 3.88 6.96 -22.74
CA GLU A 126 4.00 8.36 -23.14
C GLU A 126 5.30 8.66 -23.89
N TYR A 127 6.41 8.06 -23.43
CA TYR A 127 7.70 8.14 -24.12
C TYR A 127 7.58 7.57 -25.55
N PHE A 128 6.99 6.38 -25.71
CA PHE A 128 6.85 5.76 -27.02
C PHE A 128 5.83 6.46 -27.91
N ILE A 129 4.71 6.98 -27.38
CA ILE A 129 3.76 7.79 -28.14
C ILE A 129 4.46 9.02 -28.73
N LYS A 130 5.26 9.73 -27.92
CA LYS A 130 6.06 10.88 -28.38
C LYS A 130 7.09 10.46 -29.43
N LEU A 131 7.75 9.31 -29.23
CA LEU A 131 8.76 8.80 -30.16
C LEU A 131 8.14 8.41 -31.51
N ILE A 132 6.98 7.73 -31.52
CA ILE A 132 6.25 7.36 -32.73
C ILE A 132 5.79 8.60 -33.48
N LYS A 133 5.25 9.60 -32.76
CA LYS A 133 4.87 10.88 -33.35
C LYS A 133 6.07 11.60 -33.98
N LYS A 134 7.24 11.54 -33.33
CA LYS A 134 8.48 12.14 -33.84
C LYS A 134 9.07 11.39 -35.05
N LYS A 135 9.12 10.06 -35.03
CA LYS A 135 9.75 9.23 -36.07
C LYS A 135 8.85 8.99 -37.29
N HIS A 136 7.55 8.82 -37.06
CA HIS A 136 6.60 8.39 -38.08
C HIS A 136 5.50 9.41 -38.37
N GLY A 137 5.45 10.54 -37.64
CA GLY A 137 4.44 11.57 -37.83
C GLY A 137 3.01 11.16 -37.45
N LYS A 138 2.83 9.96 -36.88
CA LYS A 138 1.51 9.41 -36.53
C LYS A 138 1.23 9.56 -35.03
N ASP A 139 0.03 9.99 -34.69
CA ASP A 139 -0.43 10.13 -33.31
C ASP A 139 -1.37 8.99 -32.95
N ILE A 140 -0.87 8.03 -32.17
CA ILE A 140 -1.63 6.84 -31.76
C ILE A 140 -2.48 7.07 -30.50
N SER A 141 -2.46 8.27 -29.92
CA SER A 141 -3.12 8.57 -28.63
C SER A 141 -4.63 8.39 -28.64
N LYS A 142 -5.25 8.35 -29.82
CA LYS A 142 -6.70 8.17 -29.98
C LYS A 142 -7.10 6.74 -30.37
N ASP A 143 -6.15 5.85 -30.63
CA ASP A 143 -6.41 4.47 -31.02
C ASP A 143 -6.28 3.54 -29.80
N TYR A 144 -7.43 3.14 -29.25
CA TYR A 144 -7.50 2.23 -28.10
C TYR A 144 -6.87 0.86 -28.35
N ARG A 145 -6.86 0.36 -29.59
CA ARG A 145 -6.24 -0.92 -29.95
C ARG A 145 -4.72 -0.81 -29.96
N ALA A 146 -4.19 0.26 -30.55
CA ALA A 146 -2.75 0.55 -30.55
C ALA A 146 -2.24 0.79 -29.11
N LEU A 147 -2.97 1.56 -28.31
CA LEU A 147 -2.66 1.80 -26.90
C LEU A 147 -2.69 0.50 -26.07
N GLY A 148 -3.65 -0.39 -26.31
CA GLY A 148 -3.73 -1.69 -25.63
C GLY A 148 -2.56 -2.63 -25.99
N LYS A 149 -2.09 -2.61 -27.24
CA LYS A 149 -0.85 -3.32 -27.64
C LYS A 149 0.38 -2.71 -26.96
N LEU A 150 0.52 -1.40 -27.01
CA LEU A 150 1.66 -0.68 -26.43
C LEU A 150 1.73 -0.86 -24.92
N ARG A 151 0.61 -0.83 -24.20
CA ARG A 151 0.56 -1.07 -22.75
C ARG A 151 1.11 -2.45 -22.38
N ARG A 152 0.71 -3.48 -23.12
CA ARG A 152 1.13 -4.86 -22.89
C ARG A 152 2.63 -5.06 -23.08
N GLU A 153 3.18 -4.51 -24.17
CA GLU A 153 4.63 -4.59 -24.40
C GLU A 153 5.42 -3.65 -23.48
N ALA A 154 4.87 -2.50 -23.06
CA ALA A 154 5.48 -1.64 -22.05
C ALA A 154 5.61 -2.37 -20.70
N GLU A 155 4.55 -3.04 -20.24
CA GLU A 155 4.59 -3.84 -19.02
C GLU A 155 5.58 -5.01 -19.14
N ARG A 156 5.57 -5.72 -20.27
CA ARG A 156 6.52 -6.80 -20.55
C ARG A 156 7.97 -6.29 -20.55
N ALA A 157 8.22 -5.16 -21.19
CA ALA A 157 9.54 -4.54 -21.25
C ALA A 157 9.99 -4.06 -19.88
N LYS A 158 9.11 -3.46 -19.08
CA LYS A 158 9.37 -3.10 -17.68
C LYS A 158 9.80 -4.33 -16.86
N ARG A 159 9.06 -5.43 -16.96
CA ARG A 159 9.39 -6.70 -16.27
C ARG A 159 10.74 -7.27 -16.75
N ALA A 160 11.02 -7.24 -18.06
CA ALA A 160 12.28 -7.72 -18.60
C ALA A 160 13.48 -6.82 -18.21
N LEU A 161 13.27 -5.50 -18.14
CA LEU A 161 14.24 -4.54 -17.62
C LEU A 161 14.53 -4.72 -16.14
N SER A 162 13.75 -5.54 -15.42
CA SER A 162 14.12 -5.97 -14.07
C SER A 162 15.32 -6.93 -14.07
N ASN A 163 15.64 -7.58 -15.19
CA ASN A 163 16.78 -8.50 -15.27
C ASN A 163 17.79 -8.11 -16.35
N GLN A 164 17.42 -7.21 -17.27
CA GLN A 164 18.25 -6.79 -18.40
C GLN A 164 18.53 -5.28 -18.37
N HIS A 165 19.69 -4.86 -18.87
CA HIS A 165 20.06 -3.43 -18.93
C HIS A 165 19.34 -2.68 -20.06
N GLN A 166 18.93 -3.40 -21.10
CA GLN A 166 18.21 -2.88 -22.25
C GLN A 166 17.24 -3.97 -22.73
N VAL A 167 16.04 -3.57 -23.13
CA VAL A 167 15.04 -4.44 -23.76
C VAL A 167 14.55 -3.75 -25.01
N ARG A 168 14.32 -4.52 -26.08
CA ARG A 168 13.69 -4.01 -27.30
C ARG A 168 12.19 -4.22 -27.23
N VAL A 169 11.42 -3.14 -27.43
CA VAL A 169 9.96 -3.16 -27.48
C VAL A 169 9.55 -3.35 -28.93
N GLU A 170 8.98 -4.52 -29.23
CA GLU A 170 8.59 -4.91 -30.59
C GLU A 170 7.09 -5.14 -30.66
N ILE A 171 6.40 -4.42 -31.56
CA ILE A 171 4.97 -4.54 -31.77
C ILE A 171 4.69 -4.61 -33.27
N GLU A 172 4.17 -5.75 -33.72
CA GLU A 172 3.70 -5.93 -35.08
C GLU A 172 2.34 -5.23 -35.30
N SER A 173 2.24 -4.54 -36.44
CA SER A 173 1.05 -3.80 -36.87
C SER A 173 0.47 -2.95 -35.73
N LEU A 174 1.30 -2.12 -35.09
CA LEU A 174 0.93 -1.24 -33.99
C LEU A 174 -0.20 -0.30 -34.39
N TYR A 175 -0.06 0.39 -35.53
CA TYR A 175 -1.04 1.36 -36.02
C TYR A 175 -0.97 1.48 -37.56
N ASP A 176 -2.08 1.31 -38.27
CA ASP A 176 -2.13 1.32 -39.75
C ASP A 176 -1.05 0.45 -40.44
N GLY A 177 -0.83 -0.78 -39.94
CA GLY A 177 0.20 -1.68 -40.49
C GLY A 177 1.64 -1.28 -40.19
N LEU A 178 1.87 -0.26 -39.35
CA LEU A 178 3.20 0.13 -38.89
C LEU A 178 3.72 -0.83 -37.83
N ASP A 179 4.87 -1.44 -38.07
CA ASP A 179 5.62 -2.16 -37.04
C ASP A 179 6.45 -1.19 -36.20
N PHE A 180 6.53 -1.46 -34.90
CA PHE A 180 7.26 -0.65 -33.95
C PHE A 180 8.38 -1.46 -33.30
N SER A 181 9.60 -0.94 -33.31
CA SER A 181 10.76 -1.60 -32.70
C SER A 181 11.75 -0.59 -32.15
N GLU A 182 11.83 -0.45 -30.82
CA GLU A 182 12.70 0.54 -30.17
C GLU A 182 13.34 0.00 -28.88
N PRO A 183 14.60 0.36 -28.57
CA PRO A 183 15.22 0.01 -27.31
C PRO A 183 14.70 0.89 -26.15
N LEU A 184 14.58 0.30 -24.96
CA LEU A 184 14.25 0.99 -23.71
C LEU A 184 15.36 0.80 -22.67
N THR A 185 15.73 1.87 -21.96
CA THR A 185 16.79 1.90 -20.93
C THR A 185 16.30 2.51 -19.61
N ARG A 186 17.00 2.24 -18.51
CA ARG A 186 16.54 2.47 -17.11
C ARG A 186 16.82 3.90 -16.57
N ALA A 187 15.89 4.47 -15.78
CA ALA A 187 16.02 5.77 -15.07
C ALA A 187 15.51 5.73 -13.59
N HIS A 188 15.65 6.82 -12.80
CA HIS A 188 15.71 6.86 -11.31
C HIS A 188 14.60 7.73 -10.62
N HIS A 189 14.23 7.47 -9.34
CA HIS A 189 13.22 8.22 -8.54
C HIS A 189 13.52 8.23 -7.00
N GLY A 190 12.92 9.12 -6.18
CA GLY A 190 13.33 9.36 -4.77
C GLY A 190 12.26 9.73 -3.72
N THR A 191 11.50 8.75 -3.19
CA THR A 191 10.44 8.95 -2.18
C THR A 191 10.77 8.51 -0.74
N VAL A 192 11.86 7.78 -0.52
CA VAL A 192 12.25 7.16 0.77
C VAL A 192 12.54 8.18 1.88
N LYS A 193 13.02 9.38 1.52
CA LYS A 193 13.53 10.37 2.48
C LYS A 193 12.50 10.84 3.51
N LYS A 194 11.25 11.05 3.10
CA LYS A 194 10.20 11.60 3.97
C LYS A 194 9.77 10.65 5.09
N ALA A 195 9.76 9.33 4.82
CA ALA A 195 9.37 8.34 5.83
C ALA A 195 10.40 8.28 6.99
N MET A 196 11.69 8.41 6.66
CA MET A 196 12.78 8.45 7.64
C MET A 196 12.70 9.69 8.54
N GLU A 197 12.44 10.87 7.95
CA GLU A 197 12.26 12.12 8.70
C GLU A 197 11.09 12.02 9.69
N ASP A 198 9.97 11.41 9.28
CA ASP A 198 8.78 11.23 10.13
C ASP A 198 8.98 10.22 11.28
N ALA A 199 9.89 9.24 11.13
CA ALA A 199 10.25 8.31 12.21
C ALA A 199 11.25 8.90 13.21
N GLY A 200 11.91 10.02 12.88
CA GLY A 200 12.97 10.58 13.71
C GLY A 200 14.22 9.68 13.80
N LEU A 201 14.40 8.77 12.84
CA LEU A 201 15.52 7.85 12.79
C LEU A 201 16.54 8.27 11.73
N GLU A 202 17.82 8.08 12.04
CA GLU A 202 18.89 8.13 11.08
C GLU A 202 18.99 6.83 10.28
N LYS A 203 19.58 6.91 9.07
CA LYS A 203 19.71 5.76 8.16
C LYS A 203 20.38 4.54 8.80
N HIS A 204 21.37 4.79 9.65
CA HIS A 204 22.15 3.74 10.32
C HIS A 204 21.36 3.01 11.41
N GLN A 205 20.26 3.58 11.90
CA GLN A 205 19.40 2.99 12.93
C GLN A 205 18.36 2.02 12.35
N ILE A 206 18.27 1.91 11.03
CA ILE A 206 17.46 0.87 10.38
C ILE A 206 18.28 -0.41 10.31
N ASP A 207 17.81 -1.47 10.95
CA ASP A 207 18.48 -2.76 11.03
C ASP A 207 18.24 -3.61 9.79
N GLU A 208 17.05 -3.55 9.20
CA GLU A 208 16.64 -4.40 8.08
C GLU A 208 15.72 -3.65 7.12
N ILE A 209 15.84 -3.94 5.82
CA ILE A 209 14.99 -3.37 4.78
C ILE A 209 14.20 -4.52 4.14
N VAL A 210 12.88 -4.55 4.29
CA VAL A 210 12.00 -5.58 3.74
C VAL A 210 11.34 -5.07 2.47
N LEU A 211 11.53 -5.77 1.35
CA LEU A 211 10.92 -5.42 0.07
C LEU A 211 9.60 -6.15 -0.14
N VAL A 212 8.55 -5.41 -0.48
CA VAL A 212 7.20 -5.92 -0.68
C VAL A 212 6.62 -5.36 -1.97
N GLY A 213 5.83 -6.15 -2.67
CA GLY A 213 5.19 -5.73 -3.93
C GLY A 213 6.08 -5.94 -5.15
N GLY A 214 5.47 -6.39 -6.25
CA GLY A 214 6.19 -6.86 -7.44
C GLY A 214 7.09 -5.83 -8.12
N SER A 215 6.81 -4.53 -7.96
CA SER A 215 7.65 -3.48 -8.55
C SER A 215 8.99 -3.30 -7.81
N THR A 216 9.15 -3.84 -6.61
CA THR A 216 10.46 -3.90 -5.92
C THR A 216 11.46 -4.84 -6.58
N ARG A 217 11.02 -5.69 -7.52
CA ARG A 217 11.90 -6.52 -8.35
C ARG A 217 12.72 -5.69 -9.35
N ILE A 218 12.37 -4.42 -9.58
CA ILE A 218 13.10 -3.52 -10.46
C ILE A 218 14.47 -3.22 -9.80
N PRO A 219 15.62 -3.59 -10.40
CA PRO A 219 16.90 -3.44 -9.72
C PRO A 219 17.33 -1.98 -9.57
N LYS A 220 16.73 -1.04 -10.31
CA LYS A 220 16.94 0.39 -10.03
C LYS A 220 16.34 0.79 -8.68
N VAL A 221 15.20 0.23 -8.30
CA VAL A 221 14.56 0.45 -7.01
C VAL A 221 15.43 -0.14 -5.89
N GLN A 222 15.93 -1.36 -6.08
CA GLN A 222 16.85 -1.98 -5.12
C GLN A 222 18.17 -1.21 -4.99
N GLN A 223 18.75 -0.79 -6.12
CA GLN A 223 19.96 0.02 -6.13
C GLN A 223 19.74 1.38 -5.46
N LEU A 224 18.60 2.04 -5.71
CA LEU A 224 18.22 3.29 -5.03
C LEU A 224 18.18 3.14 -3.52
N LEU A 225 17.57 2.06 -3.05
CA LEU A 225 17.49 1.77 -1.63
C LEU A 225 18.87 1.49 -1.06
N LYS A 226 19.67 0.67 -1.75
CA LYS A 226 21.05 0.38 -1.34
C LYS A 226 21.92 1.63 -1.30
N ASP A 227 21.85 2.49 -2.32
CA ASP A 227 22.58 3.76 -2.38
C ASP A 227 22.10 4.72 -1.27
N TYR A 228 20.79 4.75 -1.00
CA TYR A 228 20.23 5.59 0.05
C TYR A 228 20.66 5.13 1.44
N PHE A 229 20.76 3.82 1.69
CA PHE A 229 21.18 3.22 2.96
C PHE A 229 22.67 2.82 2.95
N ASP A 230 23.50 3.58 2.24
CA ASP A 230 24.97 3.51 2.30
C ASP A 230 25.53 2.09 2.08
N GLY A 231 24.92 1.33 1.16
CA GLY A 231 25.33 -0.02 0.78
C GLY A 231 24.56 -1.14 1.46
N LYS A 232 23.62 -0.85 2.37
CA LYS A 232 22.82 -1.87 3.08
C LYS A 232 21.96 -2.69 2.10
N GLU A 233 22.11 -4.01 2.18
CA GLU A 233 21.36 -4.94 1.33
C GLU A 233 19.93 -5.15 1.85
N PRO A 234 18.91 -5.06 0.96
CA PRO A 234 17.56 -5.44 1.32
C PRO A 234 17.44 -6.93 1.63
N ASN A 235 16.57 -7.25 2.57
CA ASN A 235 16.28 -8.60 3.01
C ASN A 235 15.59 -9.39 1.88
N LYS A 236 16.08 -10.62 1.64
CA LYS A 236 15.56 -11.55 0.61
C LYS A 236 14.83 -12.75 1.19
N GLY A 237 14.64 -12.80 2.51
CA GLY A 237 14.03 -13.92 3.23
C GLY A 237 12.51 -14.01 3.08
N VAL A 238 11.88 -12.98 2.52
CA VAL A 238 10.43 -12.93 2.33
C VAL A 238 10.13 -12.75 0.84
N ASN A 239 9.17 -13.52 0.31
CA ASN A 239 8.70 -13.36 -1.06
C ASN A 239 7.87 -12.06 -1.18
N PRO A 240 8.29 -11.07 -1.99
CA PRO A 240 7.61 -9.78 -2.09
C PRO A 240 6.13 -9.87 -2.52
N ASP A 241 5.76 -10.91 -3.25
CA ASP A 241 4.40 -11.08 -3.79
C ASP A 241 3.45 -11.80 -2.80
N GLU A 242 4.00 -12.45 -1.77
CA GLU A 242 3.25 -13.30 -0.83
C GLU A 242 3.31 -12.80 0.62
N ALA A 243 4.31 -11.97 0.96
CA ALA A 243 4.55 -11.45 2.32
C ALA A 243 3.29 -10.94 3.01
N VAL A 244 2.55 -10.09 2.31
CA VAL A 244 1.33 -9.45 2.82
C VAL A 244 0.22 -10.47 3.07
N ALA A 245 0.04 -11.41 2.14
CA ALA A 245 -0.98 -12.46 2.27
C ALA A 245 -0.65 -13.41 3.43
N TYR A 246 0.63 -13.72 3.60
CA TYR A 246 1.13 -14.55 4.70
C TYR A 246 0.88 -13.87 6.05
N GLY A 247 1.29 -12.62 6.23
CA GLY A 247 1.09 -11.89 7.48
C GLY A 247 -0.39 -11.69 7.83
N ALA A 248 -1.23 -11.47 6.82
CA ALA A 248 -2.68 -11.44 7.04
C ALA A 248 -3.21 -12.80 7.50
N ALA A 249 -2.74 -13.93 6.94
CA ALA A 249 -3.13 -15.26 7.40
C ALA A 249 -2.74 -15.50 8.86
N VAL A 250 -1.53 -15.10 9.27
CA VAL A 250 -1.07 -15.15 10.67
C VAL A 250 -2.00 -14.35 11.57
N GLN A 251 -2.30 -13.10 11.19
CA GLN A 251 -3.24 -12.26 11.94
C GLN A 251 -4.64 -12.88 12.04
N GLY A 252 -5.10 -13.55 10.98
CA GLY A 252 -6.39 -14.25 10.95
C GLY A 252 -6.44 -15.42 11.92
N SER A 253 -5.36 -16.19 12.00
CA SER A 253 -5.18 -17.31 12.94
C SER A 253 -5.20 -16.85 14.41
N ILE A 254 -4.55 -15.72 14.71
CA ILE A 254 -4.61 -15.10 16.05
C ILE A 254 -6.05 -14.70 16.40
N LEU A 255 -6.76 -14.07 15.46
CA LEU A 255 -8.13 -13.59 15.68
C LEU A 255 -9.16 -14.72 15.78
N SER A 256 -8.92 -15.88 15.15
CA SER A 256 -9.79 -17.05 15.28
C SER A 256 -9.53 -17.88 16.54
N GLY A 257 -8.41 -17.62 17.23
CA GLY A 257 -7.97 -18.43 18.37
C GLY A 257 -7.47 -19.82 17.96
N GLU A 258 -7.23 -20.06 16.66
CA GLU A 258 -6.73 -21.33 16.10
C GLU A 258 -5.20 -21.28 15.88
N GLY A 259 -4.52 -20.26 16.43
CA GLY A 259 -3.07 -20.09 16.34
C GLY A 259 -2.27 -21.00 17.27
N GLY A 260 -1.04 -21.35 16.84
CA GLY A 260 -0.07 -22.08 17.65
C GLY A 260 0.59 -21.20 18.71
N ASP A 261 1.44 -21.79 19.56
CA ASP A 261 2.13 -21.08 20.65
C ASP A 261 2.96 -19.87 20.15
N GLU A 262 3.51 -19.95 18.94
CA GLU A 262 4.30 -18.89 18.30
C GLU A 262 3.50 -17.62 17.96
N THR A 263 2.16 -17.71 17.96
CA THR A 263 1.28 -16.59 17.60
C THR A 263 0.59 -15.94 18.79
N LYS A 264 0.73 -16.52 20.00
CA LYS A 264 0.02 -16.06 21.20
C LYS A 264 0.53 -14.71 21.73
N ASP A 265 1.82 -14.45 21.57
CA ASP A 265 2.48 -13.27 22.11
C ASP A 265 2.58 -12.12 21.09
N ILE A 266 1.94 -12.25 19.93
CA ILE A 266 1.98 -11.22 18.90
C ILE A 266 1.09 -10.03 19.27
N LEU A 267 1.72 -8.90 19.55
CA LEU A 267 1.06 -7.63 19.82
C LEU A 267 1.30 -6.65 18.67
N LEU A 268 0.22 -6.05 18.17
CA LEU A 268 0.27 -5.09 17.08
C LEU A 268 -0.13 -3.70 17.57
N LEU A 269 0.81 -2.75 17.47
CA LEU A 269 0.60 -1.33 17.72
C LEU A 269 0.71 -0.58 16.40
N ASP A 270 -0.44 -0.19 15.83
CA ASP A 270 -0.52 0.50 14.55
C ASP A 270 -0.76 2.01 14.77
N VAL A 271 -0.63 2.82 13.71
CA VAL A 271 -0.75 4.29 13.79
C VAL A 271 -1.70 4.88 12.75
N ALA A 272 -2.21 6.09 13.03
CA ALA A 272 -3.03 6.84 12.08
C ALA A 272 -2.18 7.38 10.90
N PRO A 273 -2.44 7.02 9.64
CA PRO A 273 -1.59 7.42 8.51
C PRO A 273 -1.71 8.90 8.14
N LEU A 274 -2.84 9.52 8.46
CA LEU A 274 -3.16 10.90 8.10
C LEU A 274 -3.56 11.69 9.34
N THR A 275 -3.22 12.98 9.34
CA THR A 275 -3.66 13.89 10.40
C THR A 275 -5.16 14.12 10.26
N LEU A 276 -5.87 13.89 11.35
CA LEU A 276 -7.29 14.17 11.47
C LEU A 276 -7.47 15.50 12.16
N GLY A 277 -8.38 16.28 11.61
CA GLY A 277 -8.72 17.59 12.14
C GLY A 277 -10.11 17.97 11.71
N ILE A 278 -10.53 19.15 12.13
CA ILE A 278 -11.76 19.77 11.68
C ILE A 278 -11.45 21.08 11.00
N GLU A 279 -12.33 21.48 10.09
CA GLU A 279 -12.29 22.83 9.55
C GLU A 279 -12.87 23.81 10.57
N THR A 280 -12.09 24.85 10.89
CA THR A 280 -12.50 25.97 11.73
C THR A 280 -12.76 27.21 10.89
N VAL A 281 -13.40 28.22 11.48
CA VAL A 281 -13.74 29.48 10.79
C VAL A 281 -12.50 30.08 10.12
N GLY A 282 -12.67 30.53 8.87
CA GLY A 282 -11.57 30.99 8.02
C GLY A 282 -10.93 29.90 7.15
N GLY A 283 -11.50 28.70 7.10
CA GLY A 283 -11.01 27.59 6.25
C GLY A 283 -9.71 26.96 6.76
N VAL A 284 -9.35 27.22 8.03
CA VAL A 284 -8.12 26.69 8.63
C VAL A 284 -8.40 25.32 9.24
N MET A 285 -7.55 24.33 8.91
CA MET A 285 -7.62 23.00 9.50
C MET A 285 -7.01 22.99 10.91
N THR A 286 -7.84 22.76 11.92
CA THR A 286 -7.39 22.50 13.30
C THR A 286 -7.15 21.02 13.49
N LYS A 287 -5.88 20.64 13.73
CA LYS A 287 -5.45 19.24 13.91
C LYS A 287 -5.89 18.71 15.28
N LEU A 288 -6.53 17.55 15.31
CA LEU A 288 -6.97 16.85 16.53
C LEU A 288 -6.12 15.62 16.83
N ILE A 289 -5.96 14.74 15.85
CA ILE A 289 -5.14 13.53 15.95
C ILE A 289 -4.08 13.64 14.86
N PRO A 290 -2.82 13.96 15.21
CA PRO A 290 -1.72 13.98 14.25
C PRO A 290 -1.53 12.63 13.55
N ARG A 291 -0.98 12.65 12.33
CA ARG A 291 -0.47 11.43 11.69
C ARG A 291 0.57 10.76 12.59
N ASN A 292 0.73 9.45 12.45
CA ASN A 292 1.58 8.57 13.25
C ASN A 292 1.17 8.46 14.74
N THR A 293 -0.04 8.90 15.13
CA THR A 293 -0.56 8.63 16.48
C THR A 293 -1.01 7.17 16.61
N VAL A 294 -0.56 6.47 17.64
CA VAL A 294 -0.92 5.07 17.95
C VAL A 294 -2.44 4.91 18.05
N ILE A 295 -2.98 3.83 17.47
CA ILE A 295 -4.40 3.48 17.49
C ILE A 295 -4.65 2.20 18.30
N PRO A 296 -5.77 2.08 19.03
CA PRO A 296 -6.88 3.04 19.13
C PRO A 296 -6.56 4.27 20.02
N THR A 297 -7.02 5.46 19.60
CA THR A 297 -6.85 6.71 20.34
C THR A 297 -8.13 7.55 20.38
N LYS A 298 -8.23 8.45 21.35
CA LYS A 298 -9.35 9.41 21.49
C LYS A 298 -8.80 10.79 21.82
N LYS A 299 -9.30 11.81 21.12
CA LYS A 299 -9.06 13.23 21.44
C LYS A 299 -10.39 13.94 21.68
N SER A 300 -10.40 14.89 22.60
CA SER A 300 -11.54 15.77 22.85
C SER A 300 -11.03 17.21 22.96
N GLN A 301 -11.75 18.13 22.35
CA GLN A 301 -11.46 19.56 22.36
C GLN A 301 -12.78 20.32 22.40
N VAL A 302 -12.83 21.37 23.22
CA VAL A 302 -13.99 22.25 23.35
C VAL A 302 -13.91 23.32 22.27
N PHE A 303 -15.01 23.54 21.56
CA PHE A 303 -15.18 24.60 20.58
C PHE A 303 -16.29 25.55 21.04
N THR A 304 -16.22 26.81 20.60
CA THR A 304 -17.23 27.83 20.91
C THR A 304 -17.83 28.40 19.63
N THR A 305 -18.96 29.07 19.75
CA THR A 305 -19.61 29.78 18.66
C THR A 305 -18.74 30.94 18.16
N TYR A 306 -18.83 31.22 16.86
CA TYR A 306 -18.10 32.31 16.24
C TYR A 306 -18.91 33.63 16.25
N GLN A 307 -20.23 33.53 16.33
CA GLN A 307 -21.15 34.68 16.33
C GLN A 307 -22.09 34.63 17.52
N ASP A 308 -22.49 35.81 18.00
CA ASP A 308 -23.52 35.95 19.00
C ASP A 308 -24.83 35.31 18.53
N GLN A 309 -25.51 34.61 19.42
CA GLN A 309 -26.79 33.92 19.16
C GLN A 309 -26.71 32.80 18.09
N GLN A 310 -25.51 32.30 17.76
CA GLN A 310 -25.36 31.13 16.90
C GLN A 310 -25.95 29.87 17.58
N THR A 311 -27.04 29.35 17.02
CA THR A 311 -27.76 28.19 17.59
C THR A 311 -27.28 26.83 17.08
N THR A 312 -26.46 26.80 16.03
CA THR A 312 -25.97 25.57 15.38
C THR A 312 -24.48 25.67 15.07
N VAL A 313 -23.74 24.61 15.38
CA VAL A 313 -22.33 24.45 14.98
C VAL A 313 -22.23 23.30 13.99
N SER A 314 -21.70 23.57 12.80
CA SER A 314 -21.40 22.54 11.80
C SER A 314 -19.95 22.08 11.95
N ILE A 315 -19.75 20.80 12.23
CA ILE A 315 -18.41 20.21 12.32
C ILE A 315 -18.15 19.45 11.01
N GLN A 316 -17.26 20.01 10.19
CA GLN A 316 -16.76 19.33 9.00
C GLN A 316 -15.47 18.58 9.32
N VAL A 317 -15.50 17.27 9.10
CA VAL A 317 -14.33 16.41 9.21
C VAL A 317 -13.89 16.05 7.77
N PRO A 318 -12.86 16.71 7.21
CA PRO A 318 -12.45 16.53 5.81
C PRO A 318 -11.92 15.12 5.52
N LEU A 319 -11.36 14.46 6.53
CA LEU A 319 -10.99 13.04 6.51
C LEU A 319 -11.90 12.31 7.48
N ARG A 320 -13.01 11.73 6.98
CA ARG A 320 -13.80 10.81 7.81
C ARG A 320 -12.86 9.74 8.35
N ILE A 321 -13.07 9.37 9.61
CA ILE A 321 -12.70 8.10 10.22
C ILE A 321 -14.01 7.55 10.77
N LEU A 322 -14.10 6.24 11.02
CA LEU A 322 -14.98 5.59 12.01
C LEU A 322 -14.89 6.26 13.41
N LEU A 323 -15.27 7.53 13.48
CA LEU A 323 -15.45 8.31 14.68
C LEU A 323 -16.87 8.05 15.14
N LYS A 324 -17.02 7.36 16.27
CA LYS A 324 -18.21 7.57 17.10
C LYS A 324 -18.12 8.97 17.69
N LEU A 325 -18.50 9.98 16.91
CA LEU A 325 -18.73 11.32 17.41
C LEU A 325 -19.96 11.25 18.32
N ARG A 326 -19.75 11.39 19.62
CA ARG A 326 -20.83 11.74 20.55
C ARG A 326 -20.70 13.23 20.83
N PRO A 327 -21.37 14.11 20.07
CA PRO A 327 -21.48 15.51 20.49
C PRO A 327 -22.16 15.51 21.85
N THR A 328 -21.46 16.04 22.84
CA THR A 328 -22.03 16.31 24.16
C THR A 328 -22.16 17.81 24.21
N LEU A 329 -23.37 18.32 23.97
CA LEU A 329 -23.69 19.73 24.17
C LEU A 329 -23.82 19.93 25.69
N GLN A 330 -23.03 20.86 26.24
CA GLN A 330 -23.27 21.41 27.56
C GLN A 330 -24.07 22.70 27.42
#